data_AF-A0A256FVM4-F1
#
_entry.id   AF-A0A256FVM4-F1
#
_cell.length_a   1.000
_cell.length_b   1.000
_cell.length_c   1.000
_cell.angle_alpha   90.00
_cell.angle_beta   90.00
_cell.angle_gamma   90.00
#
_symmetry.space_group_name_H-M   'P 1'
#
loop_
_entity.id
_entity.type
_entity.pdbx_description
1 polymer ?
#
loop_
_entity_poly.entity_id
_entity_poly.type
_entity_poly.pdbx_seq_one_letter_code
_entity_poly.pdbx_strand_id
1 'polypeptide(L)' 'MFELILGFTVLIGFQTRISAFILSGLMAFAYFLRHAPQGLYPTQNGGVAAILFCFIFLYLSSAGAGPVSVDAMARKE' A
#
# COMPACT_ATOMS: atom_id res chain seq x y z
N MET A 1 6.71 11.57 -2.47
CA MET A 1 7.59 11.06 -3.55
C MET A 1 7.54 9.53 -3.63
N PHE A 2 7.78 8.80 -2.53
CA PHE A 2 7.67 7.33 -2.51
C PHE A 2 6.32 6.78 -2.97
N GLU A 3 5.21 7.45 -2.65
CA GLU A 3 3.87 7.05 -3.12
C GLU A 3 3.72 7.03 -4.65
N LEU A 4 4.37 7.95 -5.37
CA LEU A 4 4.31 7.99 -6.83
C LEU A 4 5.13 6.86 -7.44
N ILE A 5 6.34 6.63 -6.94
CA ILE A 5 7.24 5.59 -7.47
C ILE A 5 6.65 4.20 -7.19
N LEU A 6 6.25 3.94 -5.95
CA LEU A 6 5.68 2.65 -5.56
C LEU A 6 4.25 2.46 -6.07
N GLY A 7 3.45 3.53 -6.17
CA GLY A 7 2.15 3.49 -6.84
C GLY A 7 2.28 3.14 -8.32
N PHE A 8 3.29 3.69 -9.00
CA PHE A 8 3.60 3.36 -10.40
C PHE A 8 4.11 1.92 -10.55
N THR A 9 4.95 1.44 -9.63
CA THR A 9 5.37 0.02 -9.58
C THR A 9 4.19 -0.92 -9.35
N VAL A 10 3.23 -0.54 -8.49
CA VAL A 10 1.99 -1.29 -8.29
C VAL A 10 1.12 -1.29 -9.54
N LEU A 11 1.00 -0.15 -10.24
CA LEU A 11 0.26 -0.03 -11.50
C LEU A 11 0.87 -0.87 -12.63
N ILE A 12 2.21 -0.92 -12.73
CA ILE A 12 2.92 -1.72 -13.73
C ILE A 12 2.87 -3.21 -13.39
N GLY A 13 2.62 -3.57 -12.13
CA GLY A 13 2.52 -4.99 -11.79
C GLY A 13 3.87 -5.69 -11.64
N PHE A 14 4.97 -4.95 -11.49
CA PHE A 14 6.31 -5.49 -11.30
C PHE A 14 6.63 -5.54 -9.80
N GLN A 15 6.75 -6.73 -9.21
CA GLN A 15 6.93 -6.96 -7.76
C GLN A 15 5.89 -6.28 -6.87
N THR A 16 4.66 -6.21 -7.37
CA THR A 16 3.48 -5.67 -6.68
C THR A 16 3.31 -6.18 -5.26
N ARG A 17 3.65 -7.45 -5.02
CA ARG A 17 3.54 -8.06 -3.69
C ARG A 17 4.47 -7.38 -2.68
N ILE A 18 5.75 -7.21 -3.05
CA ILE A 18 6.76 -6.57 -2.21
C ILE A 18 6.49 -5.08 -2.08
N SER A 19 6.18 -4.39 -3.18
CA SER A 19 5.91 -2.95 -3.16
C SER A 19 4.67 -2.61 -2.34
N ALA A 20 3.59 -3.38 -2.46
CA ALA A 20 2.37 -3.16 -1.67
C ALA A 20 2.60 -3.45 -0.17
N PHE A 21 3.42 -4.45 0.17
CA PHE A 21 3.81 -4.70 1.56
C PHE A 21 4.55 -3.50 2.16
N ILE A 22 5.56 -2.98 1.45
CA ILE A 22 6.32 -1.79 1.89
C ILE A 22 5.40 -0.56 2.02
N LEU A 23 4.44 -0.38 1.11
CA LEU A 23 3.48 0.73 1.16
C LEU A 23 2.54 0.64 2.35
N SER A 24 2.06 -0.56 2.68
CA SER A 24 1.24 -0.75 3.87
C SER A 24 1.99 -0.36 5.14
N GLY A 25 3.27 -0.73 5.25
CA GLY A 25 4.14 -0.36 6.37
C GLY A 25 4.39 1.14 6.46
N LEU A 26 4.64 1.81 5.34
CA LEU A 26 4.82 3.27 5.29
C LEU A 26 3.55 4.01 5.74
N MET A 27 2.38 3.59 5.29
CA MET A 27 1.11 4.21 5.67
C MET A 27 0.75 3.93 7.14
N ALA A 28 1.03 2.72 7.64
CA ALA A 28 0.90 2.39 9.06
C ALA A 28 1.82 3.30 9.90
N PHE A 29 3.10 3.41 9.53
CA PHE A 29 4.05 4.24 10.25
C PHE A 29 3.64 5.72 10.21
N ALA A 30 3.16 6.23 9.07
CA ALA A 30 2.64 7.58 8.94
C ALA A 30 1.40 7.84 9.81
N TYR A 31 0.52 6.84 9.96
CA TYR A 31 -0.61 6.91 10.88
C TYR A 31 -0.13 7.02 12.33
N PHE A 32 0.78 6.13 12.76
CA PHE A 32 1.29 6.15 14.14
C PHE A 32 2.12 7.40 14.47
N LEU A 33 2.88 7.93 13.52
CA LEU A 33 3.77 9.07 13.79
C LEU A 33 3.04 10.41 13.78
N ARG A 34 2.02 10.59 12.92
CA ARG A 34 1.30 11.88 12.80
C ARG A 34 -0.11 11.88 13.39
N HIS A 35 -0.84 10.77 13.28
CA HIS A 35 -2.28 10.75 13.56
C HIS A 35 -2.59 10.11 14.93
N ALA A 36 -1.87 9.06 15.33
CA ALA A 36 -2.02 8.45 16.65
C ALA A 36 -1.81 9.40 17.86
N PRO A 37 -0.86 10.37 17.84
CA PRO A 37 -0.73 11.31 18.97
C PRO A 37 -1.85 12.35 19.03
N GLN A 38 -2.56 12.60 17.93
CA GLN A 38 -3.74 13.47 17.93
C GLN A 38 -4.96 12.71 18.48
N GLY A 39 -4.93 11.38 18.38
CA GLY A 39 -5.85 10.45 19.01
C GLY A 39 -5.81 9.05 18.36
N LEU A 40 -6.39 8.06 19.03
CA LEU A 40 -6.30 6.66 18.60
C LEU A 40 -7.27 6.31 17.46
N TYR A 41 -8.42 6.98 17.39
CA TYR A 41 -9.46 6.66 16.41
C TYR A 41 -9.26 7.44 15.10
N PRO A 42 -9.21 6.79 13.92
CA PRO A 42 -8.93 7.46 12.65
C PRO A 42 -9.91 8.60 12.36
N THR A 43 -11.18 8.42 12.74
CA THR A 43 -12.27 9.38 12.56
C THR A 43 -12.04 10.70 13.29
N GLN A 44 -11.33 10.68 14.42
CA GLN A 44 -11.09 11.88 15.23
C GLN A 44 -9.80 12.62 14.81
N ASN A 45 -8.88 11.94 14.12
CA ASN A 45 -7.52 12.42 13.88
C ASN A 45 -7.22 12.73 12.44
N GLY A 46 -8.20 12.58 11.54
CA GLY A 46 -8.01 12.77 10.10
C GLY A 46 -7.20 11.66 9.43
N GLY A 47 -6.80 10.62 10.18
CA GLY A 47 -5.97 9.51 9.69
C GLY A 47 -6.73 8.41 8.95
N VAL A 48 -8.02 8.62 8.64
CA VAL A 48 -8.88 7.65 7.93
C VAL A 48 -8.23 7.20 6.62
N ALA A 49 -7.73 8.14 5.82
CA ALA A 49 -7.08 7.82 4.55
C ALA A 49 -5.81 6.97 4.75
N ALA A 50 -4.95 7.34 5.72
CA ALA A 50 -3.71 6.62 5.98
C ALA A 50 -3.97 5.16 6.39
N ILE A 51 -4.96 4.91 7.27
CA ILE A 51 -5.27 3.56 7.70
C ILE A 51 -5.98 2.75 6.61
N LEU A 52 -6.86 3.39 5.82
CA LEU A 52 -7.49 2.75 4.66
C LEU A 52 -6.46 2.32 3.62
N PHE A 53 -5.56 3.21 3.22
CA PHE A 53 -4.50 2.88 2.28
C PHE A 53 -3.56 1.81 2.84
N CYS A 54 -3.25 1.84 4.14
CA CYS A 54 -2.52 0.77 4.80
C CYS A 54 -3.20 -0.60 4.55
N PHE A 55 -4.49 -0.73 4.89
CA PHE A 55 -5.21 -2.00 4.70
C PHE A 55 -5.40 -2.39 3.24
N ILE A 56 -5.63 -1.43 2.34
CA ILE A 56 -5.76 -1.70 0.91
C ILE A 56 -4.45 -2.25 0.34
N PHE A 57 -3.31 -1.63 0.65
CA PHE A 57 -2.02 -2.13 0.19
C PHE A 57 -1.64 -3.46 0.85
N LEU A 58 -2.02 -3.68 2.10
CA LEU A 58 -1.82 -4.97 2.78
C LEU A 58 -2.67 -6.07 2.13
N TYR A 59 -3.93 -5.77 1.77
CA TYR A 59 -4.77 -6.66 0.97
C TYR A 59 -4.13 -6.94 -0.39
N LEU A 60 -3.66 -5.91 -1.10
CA LEU A 60 -3.00 -6.07 -2.40
C LEU A 60 -1.70 -6.91 -2.29
N SER A 61 -0.99 -6.82 -1.16
CA SER A 61 0.19 -7.64 -0.88
C SER A 61 -0.14 -9.13 -0.67
N SER A 62 -1.37 -9.47 -0.27
CA SER A 62 -1.80 -10.87 -0.11
C SER A 62 -2.52 -11.39 -1.36
N ALA A 63 -3.43 -10.60 -1.93
CA ALA A 63 -4.14 -10.91 -3.16
C ALA A 63 -3.19 -11.06 -4.37
N GLY A 64 -2.07 -10.34 -4.38
CA GLY A 64 -1.15 -10.29 -5.51
C GLY A 64 -1.68 -9.39 -6.64
N ALA A 65 -0.90 -9.25 -7.70
CA ALA A 65 -1.34 -8.43 -8.82
C ALA A 65 -2.29 -9.16 -9.76
N GLY A 66 -3.21 -8.38 -10.35
CA GLY A 66 -4.20 -8.87 -11.29
C GLY A 66 -3.59 -9.47 -12.57
N PRO A 67 -4.38 -10.19 -13.38
CA PRO A 67 -3.92 -10.96 -14.54
C PRO A 67 -3.26 -10.14 -15.67
N VAL A 68 -3.34 -8.80 -15.62
CA VAL A 68 -2.71 -7.87 -16.58
C VAL A 68 -1.33 -7.37 -16.08
N SER A 69 -0.85 -7.86 -14.94
CA SER A 69 0.44 -7.43 -14.38
C SER A 69 1.64 -8.01 -15.12
N VAL A 70 2.72 -7.23 -15.17
CA VAL A 70 3.99 -7.66 -15.77
C VAL A 70 4.55 -8.92 -15.08
N ASP A 71 4.31 -9.11 -13.78
CA ASP A 71 4.60 -10.38 -13.06
C ASP A 71 3.84 -11.59 -13.63
N ALA A 72 2.55 -11.41 -13.96
CA ALA A 72 1.73 -12.48 -14.52
C ALA A 72 2.10 -12.80 -15.98
N MET A 73 2.53 -11.79 -16.75
CA MET A 73 3.07 -11.97 -18.10
C MET A 73 4.43 -12.65 -18.10
N ALA A 74 5.33 -12.30 -17.16
CA ALA A 74 6.65 -12.92 -17.03
C ALA A 74 6.59 -14.38 -16.53
N ARG A 75 5.53 -14.77 -15.82
CA ARG A 75 5.31 -16.17 -15.39
C ARG A 75 4.68 -17.05 -16.49
N LYS A 76 4.36 -16.47 -17.65
CA LYS A 76 3.70 -17.18 -18.76
C LYS A 76 4.69 -17.64 -19.85
N GLU A 77 5.99 -17.54 -19.61
CA GLU A 77 7.04 -18.13 -20.45
C GLU A 77 7.60 -19.42 -19.83
#